data_AF-Q2SFY9-F1
#
_entry.id   AF-Q2SFY9-F1
#
_cell.length_a   1.000
_cell.length_b   1.000
_cell.length_c   1.000
_cell.angle_alpha   90.00
_cell.angle_beta   90.00
_cell.angle_gamma   90.00
#
_symmetry.space_group_name_H-M   'P 1'
#
loop_
_entity.id
_entity.type
_entity.pdbx_description
1 polymer ?
#
loop_
_entity_poly.entity_id
_entity_poly.type
_entity_poly.pdbx_seq_one_letter_code
_entity_poly.pdbx_strand_id
1 'polypeptide(L)'
;MTIPYDAIHALKAEIENNIEAAVNAFQTDFAATLTTISRQTSPIYDFLNNDELWTDDIDWDIRAELSKECFTAVENGLHAFCDTLIARANASETFMQTLHEHLAETEQDYRYYLFAKMSDETTFSMLLDKLTQQLEVEDHDYRSAWLPTLRGWGQKAEYAGRVTAFLESSFERHFEYAKRVRSEKLPSYGFTPSLYHEANKGLVGALAMEYTRHHVPNATDILLEVLKKVSDDDASYGLNCKTGPVAIALSLCGYAGDVSVLESFLESFEWRYEGAQFVMETRYALWMINRDADGAAAFLQNPENTKNLSYAACAIADLDAKQYLPLVEQRFADIDKPVAQEVFKETIARLRDQTSAPALSERMIYLFGETDRTEVLLGGDYSGEFYSRAKAASLGETIIDFTEEDDDSADIF
;
A
#
# COMPACT_ATOMS: atom_id res chain seq x y z
N MET A 1 -4.96 38.01 7.37
CA MET A 1 -6.44 38.07 7.44
C MET A 1 -6.87 36.74 8.03
N THR A 2 -7.35 36.70 9.27
CA THR A 2 -7.73 35.44 9.95
C THR A 2 -8.94 34.85 9.23
N ILE A 3 -8.77 33.75 8.50
CA ILE A 3 -9.92 32.86 8.23
C ILE A 3 -10.37 32.40 9.62
N PRO A 4 -11.55 32.82 10.09
CA PRO A 4 -11.91 32.58 11.48
C PRO A 4 -12.26 31.10 11.62
N TYR A 5 -11.72 30.48 12.65
CA TYR A 5 -12.08 29.16 13.16
C TYR A 5 -13.60 28.87 13.05
N ASP A 6 -14.43 29.89 13.26
CA ASP A 6 -15.89 29.85 13.13
C ASP A 6 -16.40 29.50 11.71
N ALA A 7 -15.72 29.93 10.64
CA ALA A 7 -16.11 29.62 9.26
C ALA A 7 -15.88 28.14 8.92
N ILE A 8 -14.86 27.52 9.52
CA ILE A 8 -14.54 26.11 9.32
C ILE A 8 -15.46 25.21 10.14
N HIS A 9 -15.77 25.58 11.39
CA HIS A 9 -16.81 24.89 12.18
C HIS A 9 -18.20 25.04 11.55
N ALA A 10 -18.49 26.19 10.95
CA ALA A 10 -19.72 26.38 10.17
C ALA A 10 -19.74 25.47 8.93
N LEU A 11 -18.62 25.32 8.21
CA LEU A 11 -18.50 24.42 7.07
C LEU A 11 -18.66 22.95 7.51
N LYS A 12 -18.03 22.53 8.60
CA LYS A 12 -18.23 21.20 9.21
C LYS A 12 -19.69 20.94 9.54
N ALA A 13 -20.32 21.86 10.26
CA ALA A 13 -21.74 21.73 10.63
C ALA A 13 -22.64 21.73 9.39
N GLU A 14 -22.32 22.51 8.35
CA GLU A 14 -23.03 22.51 7.08
C GLU A 14 -22.90 21.15 6.37
N ILE A 15 -21.72 20.54 6.36
CA ILE A 15 -21.49 19.19 5.80
C ILE A 15 -22.28 18.14 6.57
N GLU A 16 -22.19 18.13 7.90
CA GLU A 16 -22.93 17.19 8.76
C GLU A 16 -24.44 17.34 8.55
N ASN A 17 -24.95 18.58 8.53
CA ASN A 17 -26.36 18.86 8.27
C ASN A 17 -26.79 18.50 6.83
N ASN A 18 -25.92 18.68 5.83
CA ASN A 18 -26.22 18.32 4.45
C ASN A 18 -26.23 16.82 4.25
N ILE A 19 -25.34 16.07 4.92
CA ILE A 19 -25.33 14.61 4.93
C ILE A 19 -26.58 14.09 5.64
N GLU A 20 -26.93 14.66 6.79
CA GLU A 20 -28.16 14.30 7.50
C GLU A 20 -29.42 14.65 6.67
N ALA A 21 -29.47 15.83 6.07
CA ALA A 21 -30.55 16.25 5.20
C ALA A 21 -30.64 15.38 3.95
N ALA A 22 -29.51 15.00 3.35
CA ALA A 22 -29.44 14.05 2.25
C ALA A 22 -30.04 12.71 2.69
N VAL A 23 -29.53 12.10 3.76
CA VAL A 23 -30.03 10.85 4.38
C VAL A 23 -31.56 10.87 4.60
N ASN A 24 -32.09 12.03 5.00
CA ASN A 24 -33.50 12.26 5.28
C ASN A 24 -34.35 12.59 4.03
N ALA A 25 -33.78 13.26 3.01
CA ALA A 25 -34.45 13.65 1.76
C ALA A 25 -34.57 12.52 0.73
N PHE A 26 -33.95 11.36 0.98
CA PHE A 26 -33.93 10.14 0.15
C PHE A 26 -35.31 9.49 -0.15
N GLN A 27 -36.42 10.20 0.01
CA GLN A 27 -37.75 9.76 -0.45
C GLN A 27 -38.07 10.14 -1.90
N THR A 28 -37.22 10.90 -2.62
CA THR A 28 -37.63 11.39 -3.98
C THR A 28 -36.58 11.35 -5.11
N ASP A 29 -35.26 11.40 -4.86
CA ASP A 29 -34.26 11.31 -5.95
C ASP A 29 -32.87 10.84 -5.47
N PHE A 30 -32.58 9.55 -5.68
CA PHE A 30 -31.39 8.86 -5.19
C PHE A 30 -30.08 9.34 -5.86
N ALA A 31 -30.10 9.57 -7.18
CA ALA A 31 -28.91 9.97 -7.94
C ALA A 31 -28.54 11.44 -7.72
N ALA A 32 -29.55 12.31 -7.56
CA ALA A 32 -29.32 13.73 -7.27
C ALA A 32 -28.67 13.94 -5.89
N THR A 33 -29.09 13.18 -4.87
CA THR A 33 -28.54 13.28 -3.52
C THR A 33 -27.09 12.77 -3.44
N LEU A 34 -26.78 11.65 -4.09
CA LEU A 34 -25.40 11.12 -4.19
C LEU A 34 -24.47 12.08 -4.95
N THR A 35 -24.96 12.66 -6.05
CA THR A 35 -24.22 13.69 -6.80
C THR A 35 -24.01 14.96 -5.98
N THR A 36 -24.97 15.34 -5.13
CA THR A 36 -24.89 16.54 -4.28
C THR A 36 -23.86 16.38 -3.18
N ILE A 37 -23.84 15.23 -2.48
CA ILE A 37 -22.83 14.96 -1.44
C ILE A 37 -21.42 14.91 -2.05
N SER A 38 -21.23 14.23 -3.18
CA SER A 38 -19.93 14.21 -3.87
C SER A 38 -19.49 15.59 -4.36
N ARG A 39 -20.44 16.44 -4.77
CA ARG A 39 -20.18 17.85 -5.11
C ARG A 39 -20.02 18.76 -3.89
N GLN A 40 -20.32 18.32 -2.68
CA GLN A 40 -20.15 19.09 -1.44
C GLN A 40 -18.84 18.73 -0.73
N THR A 41 -18.26 17.56 -1.01
CA THR A 41 -16.89 17.22 -0.60
C THR A 41 -15.82 17.85 -1.51
N SER A 42 -16.11 18.03 -2.80
CA SER A 42 -15.20 18.70 -3.77
C SER A 42 -14.84 20.16 -3.39
N PRO A 43 -15.77 21.02 -2.92
CA PRO A 43 -15.47 22.38 -2.46
C PRO A 43 -14.52 22.45 -1.27
N ILE A 44 -14.42 21.39 -0.46
CA ILE A 44 -13.46 21.30 0.65
C ILE A 44 -12.08 21.02 0.07
N TYR A 45 -11.98 20.09 -0.88
CA TYR A 45 -10.74 19.85 -1.63
C TYR A 45 -10.29 21.11 -2.37
N ASP A 46 -11.22 21.82 -3.02
CA ASP A 46 -10.94 23.09 -3.70
C ASP A 46 -10.59 24.20 -2.70
N PHE A 47 -11.27 24.30 -1.54
CA PHE A 47 -10.97 25.27 -0.48
C PHE A 47 -9.59 25.03 0.16
N LEU A 48 -9.22 23.78 0.44
CA LEU A 48 -7.93 23.40 1.02
C LEU A 48 -6.77 23.57 0.03
N ASN A 49 -7.02 23.40 -1.27
CA ASN A 49 -6.06 23.56 -2.36
C ASN A 49 -6.11 24.93 -3.06
N ASN A 50 -6.94 25.87 -2.58
CA ASN A 50 -6.99 27.21 -3.13
C ASN A 50 -5.87 28.07 -2.54
N ASP A 51 -4.74 28.11 -3.23
CA ASP A 51 -3.55 28.88 -2.84
C ASP A 51 -3.82 30.40 -2.67
N GLU A 52 -4.92 30.94 -3.23
CA GLU A 52 -5.30 32.35 -3.05
C GLU A 52 -5.98 32.62 -1.70
N LEU A 53 -6.56 31.60 -1.05
CA LEU A 53 -7.21 31.72 0.27
C LEU A 53 -6.20 31.66 1.42
N TRP A 54 -5.06 30.98 1.21
CA TRP A 54 -4.03 30.79 2.22
C TRP A 54 -2.89 31.79 2.00
N THR A 55 -2.98 32.97 2.63
CA THR A 55 -1.88 33.95 2.60
C THR A 55 -0.65 33.41 3.35
N ASP A 56 0.56 33.80 2.94
CA ASP A 56 1.87 33.45 3.55
C ASP A 56 1.96 33.66 5.09
N ASP A 57 1.01 34.41 5.67
CA ASP A 57 0.93 34.72 7.10
C ASP A 57 0.15 33.69 7.95
N ILE A 58 -0.43 32.63 7.36
CA ILE A 58 -1.10 31.56 8.11
C ILE A 58 -0.07 30.50 8.50
N ASP A 59 0.05 30.23 9.80
CA ASP A 59 0.89 29.18 10.35
C ASP A 59 0.55 27.83 9.69
N TRP A 60 1.55 27.20 9.08
CA TRP A 60 1.40 25.97 8.32
C TRP A 60 0.85 24.84 9.20
N ASP A 61 1.16 24.87 10.50
CA ASP A 61 0.66 23.91 11.49
C ASP A 61 -0.85 24.07 11.72
N ILE A 62 -1.35 25.32 11.71
CA ILE A 62 -2.78 25.61 11.80
C ILE A 62 -3.51 25.15 10.54
N ARG A 63 -2.92 25.36 9.36
CA ARG A 63 -3.48 24.86 8.08
C ARG A 63 -3.55 23.33 8.07
N ALA A 64 -2.50 22.65 8.51
CA ALA A 64 -2.44 21.19 8.54
C ALA A 64 -3.47 20.59 9.52
N GLU A 65 -3.56 21.08 10.75
CA GLU A 65 -4.48 20.54 11.76
C GLU A 65 -5.95 20.83 11.38
N LEU A 66 -6.26 21.99 10.80
CA LEU A 66 -7.60 22.30 10.30
C LEU A 66 -7.99 21.46 9.09
N SER A 67 -7.05 21.23 8.17
CA SER A 67 -7.28 20.33 7.03
C SER A 67 -7.64 18.93 7.54
N LYS A 68 -6.89 18.42 8.51
CA LYS A 68 -7.13 17.12 9.15
C LYS A 68 -8.48 17.04 9.85
N GLU A 69 -8.89 18.05 10.61
CA GLU A 69 -10.23 18.10 11.25
C GLU A 69 -11.35 18.07 10.21
N CYS A 70 -11.22 18.83 9.12
CA CYS A 70 -12.19 18.83 8.01
C CYS A 70 -12.26 17.48 7.30
N PHE A 71 -11.11 16.89 6.96
CA PHE A 71 -11.05 15.56 6.34
C PHE A 71 -11.71 14.51 7.24
N THR A 72 -11.38 14.51 8.53
CA THR A 72 -11.96 13.58 9.51
C THR A 72 -13.49 13.73 9.60
N ALA A 73 -14.01 14.96 9.58
CA ALA A 73 -15.45 15.20 9.63
C ALA A 73 -16.16 14.71 8.35
N VAL A 74 -15.58 14.99 7.18
CA VAL A 74 -16.10 14.50 5.89
C VAL A 74 -16.11 12.98 5.86
N GLU A 75 -15.04 12.35 6.29
CA GLU A 75 -14.88 10.90 6.32
C GLU A 75 -15.92 10.25 7.25
N ASN A 76 -16.06 10.75 8.48
CA ASN A 76 -17.06 10.26 9.42
C ASN A 76 -18.50 10.42 8.88
N GLY A 77 -18.78 11.55 8.23
CA GLY A 77 -20.07 11.77 7.56
C GLY A 77 -20.30 10.78 6.41
N LEU A 78 -19.28 10.51 5.61
CA LEU A 78 -19.33 9.54 4.51
C LEU A 78 -19.56 8.12 5.01
N HIS A 79 -18.92 7.74 6.11
CA HIS A 79 -19.10 6.44 6.77
C HIS A 79 -20.54 6.28 7.28
N ALA A 80 -21.04 7.25 8.05
CA ALA A 80 -22.41 7.23 8.56
C ALA A 80 -23.46 7.16 7.44
N PHE A 81 -23.20 7.87 6.34
CA PHE A 81 -24.01 7.80 5.13
C PHE A 81 -24.02 6.40 4.51
N CYS A 82 -22.83 5.82 4.29
CA CYS A 82 -22.71 4.48 3.71
C CYS A 82 -23.34 3.41 4.60
N ASP A 83 -23.14 3.48 5.91
CA ASP A 83 -23.79 2.57 6.88
C ASP A 83 -25.32 2.66 6.79
N THR A 84 -25.87 3.86 6.58
CA THR A 84 -27.31 4.05 6.38
C THR A 84 -27.80 3.43 5.06
N LEU A 85 -27.02 3.57 3.98
CA LEU A 85 -27.32 2.91 2.70
C LEU A 85 -27.35 1.39 2.85
N ILE A 86 -26.33 0.82 3.51
CA ILE A 86 -26.21 -0.62 3.74
C ILE A 86 -27.38 -1.13 4.58
N ALA A 87 -27.71 -0.44 5.68
CA ALA A 87 -28.83 -0.81 6.53
C ALA A 87 -30.17 -0.86 5.77
N ARG A 88 -30.40 0.10 4.86
CA ARG A 88 -31.60 0.12 4.00
C ARG A 88 -31.57 -0.95 2.91
N ALA A 89 -30.42 -1.19 2.29
CA ALA A 89 -30.24 -2.24 1.29
C ALA A 89 -30.52 -3.62 1.90
N ASN A 90 -30.04 -3.87 3.11
CA ASN A 90 -30.34 -5.09 3.86
C ASN A 90 -31.83 -5.24 4.22
N ALA A 91 -32.59 -4.13 4.28
CA ALA A 91 -34.01 -4.13 4.61
C ALA A 91 -34.94 -4.16 3.38
N SER A 92 -34.42 -3.96 2.16
CA SER A 92 -35.21 -3.85 0.93
C SER A 92 -34.45 -4.36 -0.29
N GLU A 93 -34.90 -5.48 -0.86
CA GLU A 93 -34.33 -6.08 -2.06
C GLU A 93 -34.38 -5.13 -3.27
N THR A 94 -35.49 -4.37 -3.42
CA THR A 94 -35.59 -3.34 -4.46
C THR A 94 -34.55 -2.23 -4.28
N PHE A 95 -34.28 -1.82 -3.05
CA PHE A 95 -33.26 -0.81 -2.78
C PHE A 95 -31.85 -1.36 -3.01
N MET A 96 -31.60 -2.61 -2.62
CA MET A 96 -30.35 -3.32 -2.90
C MET A 96 -30.05 -3.33 -4.40
N GLN A 97 -31.06 -3.63 -5.23
CA GLN A 97 -30.92 -3.59 -6.69
C GLN A 97 -30.57 -2.19 -7.21
N THR A 98 -31.27 -1.14 -6.77
CA THR A 98 -30.96 0.24 -7.16
C THR A 98 -29.55 0.66 -6.73
N LEU A 99 -29.12 0.23 -5.55
CA LEU A 99 -27.76 0.49 -5.07
C LEU A 99 -26.72 -0.19 -5.96
N HIS A 100 -26.95 -1.43 -6.39
CA HIS A 100 -26.06 -2.13 -7.32
C HIS A 100 -25.96 -1.44 -8.70
N GLU A 101 -27.08 -1.00 -9.25
CA GLU A 101 -27.12 -0.24 -10.51
C GLU A 101 -26.26 1.03 -10.41
N HIS A 102 -26.37 1.77 -9.31
CA HIS A 102 -25.55 2.96 -9.06
C HIS A 102 -24.07 2.64 -8.80
N LEU A 103 -23.79 1.57 -8.06
CA LEU A 103 -22.44 1.06 -7.84
C LEU A 103 -21.76 0.62 -9.15
N ALA A 104 -22.50 0.35 -10.23
CA ALA A 104 -21.91 0.09 -11.54
C ALA A 104 -21.47 1.38 -12.26
N GLU A 105 -22.17 2.51 -12.06
CA GLU A 105 -22.02 3.72 -12.90
C GLU A 105 -21.15 4.87 -12.32
N THR A 106 -21.13 5.09 -11.01
CA THR A 106 -20.43 6.19 -10.30
C THR A 106 -18.96 6.03 -9.83
N GLU A 107 -17.91 6.59 -10.46
CA GLU A 107 -16.48 6.41 -10.05
C GLU A 107 -15.99 7.04 -8.71
N GLN A 108 -16.85 7.21 -7.70
CA GLN A 108 -16.54 7.93 -6.45
C GLN A 108 -15.90 7.06 -5.35
N ASP A 109 -15.11 7.69 -4.47
CA ASP A 109 -14.31 7.03 -3.43
C ASP A 109 -15.13 6.25 -2.38
N TYR A 110 -16.38 6.63 -2.07
CA TYR A 110 -17.19 5.87 -1.11
C TYR A 110 -17.58 4.46 -1.60
N ARG A 111 -17.38 4.16 -2.89
CA ARG A 111 -17.58 2.81 -3.40
C ARG A 111 -16.73 1.81 -2.64
N TYR A 112 -15.46 2.11 -2.38
CA TYR A 112 -14.57 1.19 -1.65
C TYR A 112 -15.16 0.83 -0.28
N TYR A 113 -15.71 1.82 0.42
CA TYR A 113 -16.38 1.61 1.71
C TYR A 113 -17.60 0.69 1.59
N LEU A 114 -18.49 0.96 0.61
CA LEU A 114 -19.67 0.14 0.37
C LEU A 114 -19.28 -1.30 0.04
N PHE A 115 -18.33 -1.50 -0.88
CA PHE A 115 -17.81 -2.81 -1.22
C PHE A 115 -17.18 -3.54 -0.02
N ALA A 116 -16.48 -2.84 0.87
CA ALA A 116 -15.85 -3.45 2.04
C ALA A 116 -16.87 -3.88 3.12
N LYS A 117 -18.00 -3.18 3.23
CA LYS A 117 -18.98 -3.37 4.31
C LYS A 117 -20.23 -4.16 3.90
N MET A 118 -20.53 -4.24 2.61
CA MET A 118 -21.58 -5.12 2.09
C MET A 118 -21.15 -6.60 2.16
N SER A 119 -22.12 -7.50 2.05
CA SER A 119 -21.90 -8.95 2.24
C SER A 119 -22.74 -9.82 1.31
N ASP A 120 -23.23 -9.26 0.20
CA ASP A 120 -23.98 -10.00 -0.80
C ASP A 120 -23.13 -10.42 -2.02
N GLU A 121 -23.61 -11.44 -2.73
CA GLU A 121 -22.95 -12.03 -3.89
C GLU A 121 -22.79 -11.07 -5.08
N THR A 122 -23.70 -10.11 -5.26
CA THR A 122 -23.64 -9.19 -6.41
C THR A 122 -22.49 -8.21 -6.19
N THR A 123 -22.38 -7.65 -4.98
CA THR A 123 -21.25 -6.78 -4.61
C THR A 123 -19.92 -7.52 -4.72
N PHE A 124 -19.82 -8.77 -4.27
CA PHE A 124 -18.59 -9.55 -4.44
C PHE A 124 -18.24 -9.81 -5.91
N SER A 125 -19.22 -10.13 -6.75
CA SER A 125 -18.99 -10.31 -8.18
C SER A 125 -18.52 -9.03 -8.86
N MET A 126 -19.13 -7.89 -8.53
CA MET A 126 -18.69 -6.59 -9.03
C MET A 126 -17.25 -6.27 -8.60
N LEU A 127 -16.83 -6.68 -7.39
CA LEU A 127 -15.46 -6.49 -6.89
C LEU A 127 -14.47 -7.26 -7.75
N LEU A 128 -14.75 -8.55 -7.99
CA LEU A 128 -13.90 -9.39 -8.84
C LEU A 128 -13.83 -8.88 -10.28
N ASP A 129 -14.93 -8.35 -10.82
CA ASP A 129 -14.94 -7.73 -12.15
C ASP A 129 -14.05 -6.49 -12.18
N LYS A 130 -14.09 -5.64 -11.14
CA LYS A 130 -13.22 -4.46 -11.04
C LYS A 130 -11.75 -4.82 -10.88
N LEU A 131 -11.42 -5.77 -10.01
CA LEU A 131 -10.06 -6.29 -9.88
C LEU A 131 -9.56 -6.91 -11.18
N THR A 132 -10.42 -7.64 -11.89
CA THR A 132 -10.08 -8.21 -13.21
C THR A 132 -9.80 -7.12 -14.23
N GLN A 133 -10.63 -6.07 -14.27
CA GLN A 133 -10.36 -4.90 -15.11
C GLN A 133 -9.01 -4.27 -14.75
N GLN A 134 -8.66 -4.13 -13.47
CA GLN A 134 -7.37 -3.57 -13.06
C GLN A 134 -6.14 -4.38 -13.50
N LEU A 135 -6.27 -5.71 -13.60
CA LEU A 135 -5.21 -6.55 -14.17
C LEU A 135 -4.99 -6.29 -15.67
N GLU A 136 -5.99 -5.72 -16.34
CA GLU A 136 -6.06 -5.47 -17.78
C GLU A 136 -6.04 -3.97 -18.13
N VAL A 137 -5.22 -3.18 -17.41
CA VAL A 137 -5.00 -1.76 -17.67
C VAL A 137 -3.50 -1.45 -17.75
N GLU A 138 -3.16 -0.49 -18.61
CA GLU A 138 -1.81 0.00 -18.87
C GLU A 138 -1.28 0.92 -17.74
N ASP A 139 0.04 1.14 -17.73
CA ASP A 139 0.78 1.91 -16.71
C ASP A 139 0.20 3.33 -16.51
N HIS A 140 0.14 3.76 -15.24
CA HIS A 140 -0.04 5.12 -14.69
C HIS A 140 -1.31 5.54 -13.92
N ASP A 141 -2.42 4.80 -13.84
CA ASP A 141 -3.63 5.41 -13.22
C ASP A 141 -4.50 4.58 -12.27
N TYR A 142 -4.19 3.31 -12.00
CA TYR A 142 -5.03 2.52 -11.08
C TYR A 142 -4.27 1.99 -9.87
N ARG A 143 -4.67 2.54 -8.73
CA ARG A 143 -4.26 2.19 -7.37
C ARG A 143 -4.63 0.73 -7.06
N SER A 144 -3.83 0.06 -6.24
CA SER A 144 -4.11 -1.26 -5.61
C SER A 144 -5.36 -1.27 -4.70
N ALA A 145 -6.13 -0.17 -4.71
CA ALA A 145 -7.27 0.17 -3.89
C ALA A 145 -8.32 -0.94 -3.67
N TRP A 146 -8.48 -1.88 -4.61
CA TRP A 146 -9.45 -2.97 -4.45
C TRP A 146 -8.89 -4.23 -3.78
N LEU A 147 -7.56 -4.37 -3.68
CA LEU A 147 -6.92 -5.52 -3.01
C LEU A 147 -7.19 -5.54 -1.49
N PRO A 148 -7.16 -4.41 -0.75
CA PRO A 148 -7.57 -4.40 0.65
C PRO A 148 -9.03 -4.84 0.84
N THR A 149 -9.92 -4.42 -0.06
CA THR A 149 -11.32 -4.88 -0.05
C THR A 149 -11.39 -6.39 -0.29
N LEU A 150 -10.67 -6.91 -1.29
CA LEU A 150 -10.59 -8.35 -1.58
C LEU A 150 -10.16 -9.16 -0.34
N ARG A 151 -9.17 -8.67 0.40
CA ARG A 151 -8.69 -9.28 1.64
C ARG A 151 -9.82 -9.46 2.66
N GLY A 152 -10.62 -8.41 2.88
CA GLY A 152 -11.78 -8.45 3.78
C GLY A 152 -12.83 -9.48 3.36
N TRP A 153 -13.08 -9.62 2.06
CA TRP A 153 -13.96 -10.67 1.53
C TRP A 153 -13.36 -12.07 1.67
N GLY A 154 -12.06 -12.24 1.47
CA GLY A 154 -11.39 -13.53 1.60
C GLY A 154 -11.40 -14.11 3.02
N GLN A 155 -11.65 -13.29 4.06
CA GLN A 155 -11.87 -13.76 5.43
C GLN A 155 -13.23 -14.44 5.63
N LYS A 156 -14.19 -14.21 4.73
CA LYS A 156 -15.51 -14.86 4.75
C LYS A 156 -15.40 -16.21 4.04
N ALA A 157 -15.73 -17.29 4.76
CA ALA A 157 -15.56 -18.66 4.28
C ALA A 157 -16.25 -18.95 2.93
N GLU A 158 -17.38 -18.31 2.67
CA GLU A 158 -18.15 -18.47 1.43
C GLU A 158 -17.45 -17.89 0.18
N TYR A 159 -16.56 -16.90 0.35
CA TYR A 159 -15.87 -16.21 -0.74
C TYR A 159 -14.39 -16.61 -0.86
N ALA A 160 -13.80 -17.16 0.21
CA ALA A 160 -12.38 -17.52 0.28
C ALA A 160 -11.88 -18.30 -0.95
N GLY A 161 -12.63 -19.33 -1.39
CA GLY A 161 -12.22 -20.13 -2.55
C GLY A 161 -12.18 -19.36 -3.87
N ARG A 162 -13.07 -18.37 -4.06
CA ARG A 162 -13.09 -17.52 -5.26
C ARG A 162 -12.02 -16.44 -5.20
N VAL A 163 -11.71 -15.91 -4.02
CA VAL A 163 -10.56 -15.03 -3.82
C VAL A 163 -9.27 -15.76 -4.15
N THR A 164 -9.09 -16.98 -3.66
CA THR A 164 -7.93 -17.82 -4.01
C THR A 164 -7.85 -18.07 -5.52
N ALA A 165 -8.95 -18.45 -6.18
CA ALA A 165 -8.95 -18.68 -7.63
C ALA A 165 -8.62 -17.41 -8.46
N PHE A 166 -9.08 -16.24 -7.99
CA PHE A 166 -8.68 -14.96 -8.59
C PHE A 166 -7.17 -14.76 -8.45
N LEU A 167 -6.62 -14.93 -7.24
CA LEU A 167 -5.19 -14.74 -6.99
C LEU A 167 -4.34 -15.71 -7.82
N GLU A 168 -4.69 -17.00 -7.88
CA GLU A 168 -3.98 -18.03 -8.67
C GLU A 168 -3.79 -17.64 -10.15
N SER A 169 -4.78 -16.98 -10.75
CA SER A 169 -4.76 -16.61 -12.18
C SER A 169 -4.34 -15.16 -12.47
N SER A 170 -4.20 -14.35 -11.42
CA SER A 170 -4.02 -12.89 -11.54
C SER A 170 -2.73 -12.50 -12.27
N PHE A 171 -1.59 -13.09 -11.90
CA PHE A 171 -0.30 -12.78 -12.52
C PHE A 171 -0.23 -13.22 -13.99
N GLU A 172 -0.71 -14.43 -14.30
CA GLU A 172 -0.73 -14.91 -15.68
C GLU A 172 -1.56 -13.97 -16.56
N ARG A 173 -2.78 -13.65 -16.12
CA ARG A 173 -3.65 -12.70 -16.81
C ARG A 173 -2.97 -11.35 -17.01
N HIS A 174 -2.38 -10.81 -15.96
CA HIS A 174 -1.73 -9.49 -15.99
C HIS A 174 -0.59 -9.44 -17.01
N PHE A 175 0.31 -10.44 -16.98
CA PHE A 175 1.45 -10.47 -17.88
C PHE A 175 1.06 -10.81 -19.33
N GLU A 176 0.06 -11.66 -19.57
CA GLU A 176 -0.44 -11.94 -20.92
C GLU A 176 -1.15 -10.71 -21.53
N TYR A 177 -1.91 -9.96 -20.72
CA TYR A 177 -2.46 -8.67 -21.13
C TYR A 177 -1.34 -7.71 -21.57
N ALA A 178 -0.31 -7.52 -20.74
CA ALA A 178 0.81 -6.63 -21.03
C ALA A 178 1.54 -7.01 -22.33
N LYS A 179 1.77 -8.31 -22.58
CA LYS A 179 2.36 -8.81 -23.83
C LYS A 179 1.49 -8.49 -25.05
N ARG A 180 0.17 -8.69 -24.93
CA ARG A 180 -0.80 -8.42 -26.00
C ARG A 180 -0.79 -6.94 -26.37
N VAL A 181 -0.96 -6.07 -25.38
CA VAL A 181 -0.98 -4.61 -25.57
C VAL A 181 0.32 -4.11 -26.16
N ARG A 182 1.47 -4.53 -25.62
CA ARG A 182 2.79 -4.20 -26.17
C ARG A 182 2.86 -4.55 -27.65
N SER A 183 2.38 -5.74 -28.03
CA SER A 183 2.42 -6.21 -29.42
C SER A 183 1.56 -5.35 -30.35
N GLU A 184 0.40 -4.90 -29.87
CA GLU A 184 -0.50 -3.98 -30.59
C GLU A 184 0.12 -2.60 -30.76
N LYS A 185 0.82 -2.10 -29.74
CA LYS A 185 1.51 -0.81 -29.76
C LYS A 185 2.90 -0.84 -30.38
N LEU A 186 3.46 -2.02 -30.64
CA LEU A 186 4.83 -2.18 -31.14
C LEU A 186 5.15 -1.28 -32.34
N PRO A 187 4.25 -1.14 -33.35
CA PRO A 187 4.50 -0.26 -34.50
C PRO A 187 4.54 1.24 -34.18
N SER A 188 3.98 1.65 -33.04
CA SER A 188 3.92 3.05 -32.61
C SER A 188 5.15 3.49 -31.80
N TYR A 189 5.89 2.55 -31.21
CA TYR A 189 7.13 2.90 -30.53
C TYR A 189 8.24 3.19 -31.54
N GLY A 190 9.00 4.25 -31.29
CA GLY A 190 10.26 4.54 -31.98
C GLY A 190 11.43 3.65 -31.53
N PHE A 191 11.19 2.68 -30.65
CA PHE A 191 12.16 1.76 -30.07
C PHE A 191 11.48 0.41 -29.77
N THR A 192 12.27 -0.62 -29.42
CA THR A 192 11.71 -1.91 -28.96
C THR A 192 11.63 -1.90 -27.44
N PRO A 193 10.45 -1.71 -26.83
CA PRO A 193 10.32 -1.73 -25.38
C PRO A 193 10.48 -3.16 -24.83
N SER A 194 10.74 -3.28 -23.53
CA SER A 194 10.76 -4.54 -22.80
C SER A 194 9.47 -5.35 -22.99
N LEU A 195 9.53 -6.68 -22.82
CA LEU A 195 8.39 -7.57 -23.06
C LEU A 195 7.16 -7.23 -22.21
N TYR A 196 7.38 -6.73 -20.99
CA TYR A 196 6.35 -6.37 -20.01
C TYR A 196 6.28 -4.86 -19.77
N HIS A 197 6.66 -4.06 -20.75
CA HIS A 197 6.68 -2.60 -20.64
C HIS A 197 5.34 -2.00 -20.20
N GLU A 198 4.24 -2.57 -20.71
CA GLU A 198 2.86 -2.13 -20.48
C GLU A 198 2.23 -2.75 -19.21
N ALA A 199 3.01 -3.48 -18.40
CA ALA A 199 2.51 -4.02 -17.15
C ALA A 199 2.28 -2.90 -16.12
N ASN A 200 1.17 -2.98 -15.39
CA ASN A 200 0.92 -2.14 -14.21
C ASN A 200 1.84 -2.60 -13.06
N LYS A 201 3.03 -2.00 -13.00
CA LYS A 201 4.07 -2.35 -12.01
C LYS A 201 3.60 -2.11 -10.58
N GLY A 202 2.75 -1.10 -10.35
CA GLY A 202 2.17 -0.81 -9.03
C GLY A 202 1.41 -2.00 -8.47
N LEU A 203 0.66 -2.68 -9.33
CA LEU A 203 -0.15 -3.85 -8.95
C LEU A 203 0.69 -5.09 -8.62
N VAL A 204 1.83 -5.30 -9.31
CA VAL A 204 2.65 -6.52 -9.17
C VAL A 204 3.12 -6.74 -7.72
N GLY A 205 3.65 -5.70 -7.08
CA GLY A 205 4.14 -5.81 -5.70
C GLY A 205 3.02 -6.04 -4.70
N ALA A 206 1.93 -5.26 -4.79
CA ALA A 206 0.77 -5.39 -3.90
C ALA A 206 0.10 -6.77 -4.03
N LEU A 207 -0.04 -7.25 -5.27
CA LEU A 207 -0.60 -8.56 -5.56
C LEU A 207 0.27 -9.70 -5.00
N ALA A 208 1.60 -9.57 -5.06
CA ALA A 208 2.51 -10.55 -4.46
C ALA A 208 2.31 -10.62 -2.93
N MET A 209 2.13 -9.48 -2.26
CA MET A 209 1.92 -9.45 -0.83
C MET A 209 0.60 -10.11 -0.39
N GLU A 210 -0.45 -10.07 -1.23
CA GLU A 210 -1.70 -10.80 -0.96
C GLU A 210 -1.51 -12.33 -0.92
N TYR A 211 -0.53 -12.89 -1.63
CA TYR A 211 -0.21 -14.32 -1.53
C TYR A 211 0.29 -14.72 -0.15
N THR A 212 0.85 -13.78 0.63
CA THR A 212 1.29 -14.06 2.01
C THR A 212 0.12 -14.09 3.00
N ARG A 213 -1.03 -13.53 2.60
CA ARG A 213 -2.22 -13.37 3.44
C ARG A 213 -3.29 -14.42 3.14
N HIS A 214 -3.24 -15.01 1.95
CA HIS A 214 -4.16 -16.04 1.49
C HIS A 214 -3.46 -17.38 1.29
N HIS A 215 -4.15 -18.48 1.59
CA HIS A 215 -3.63 -19.82 1.29
C HIS A 215 -3.80 -20.10 -0.20
N VAL A 216 -2.85 -19.62 -1.01
CA VAL A 216 -2.82 -19.84 -2.46
C VAL A 216 -2.03 -21.13 -2.77
N PRO A 217 -2.65 -22.15 -3.38
CA PRO A 217 -1.96 -23.32 -3.89
C PRO A 217 -0.78 -22.95 -4.80
N ASN A 218 0.37 -23.60 -4.60
CA ASN A 218 1.60 -23.37 -5.36
C ASN A 218 2.07 -21.90 -5.37
N ALA A 219 1.74 -21.13 -4.32
CA ALA A 219 2.14 -19.73 -4.17
C ALA A 219 3.62 -19.49 -4.48
N THR A 220 4.50 -20.35 -3.95
CA THR A 220 5.96 -20.24 -4.16
C THR A 220 6.37 -20.42 -5.61
N ASP A 221 5.74 -21.34 -6.34
CA ASP A 221 6.05 -21.58 -7.75
C ASP A 221 5.59 -20.40 -8.62
N ILE A 222 4.38 -19.89 -8.35
CA ILE A 222 3.84 -18.72 -9.05
C ILE A 222 4.74 -17.50 -8.78
N LEU A 223 5.05 -17.21 -7.52
CA LEU A 223 5.90 -16.08 -7.14
C LEU A 223 7.32 -16.21 -7.69
N LEU A 224 7.88 -17.42 -7.77
CA LEU A 224 9.19 -17.64 -8.40
C LEU A 224 9.16 -17.35 -9.91
N GLU A 225 8.10 -17.75 -10.62
CA GLU A 225 7.93 -17.39 -12.04
C GLU A 225 7.72 -15.89 -12.25
N VAL A 226 7.03 -15.21 -11.33
CA VAL A 226 6.93 -13.75 -11.33
C VAL A 226 8.30 -13.13 -11.07
N LEU A 227 9.04 -13.62 -10.07
CA LEU A 227 10.37 -13.14 -9.71
C LEU A 227 11.29 -13.13 -10.93
N LYS A 228 11.36 -14.25 -11.67
CA LYS A 228 12.15 -14.36 -12.90
C LYS A 228 11.78 -13.32 -13.96
N LYS A 229 10.50 -12.95 -14.07
CA LYS A 229 10.03 -11.95 -15.05
C LYS A 229 10.37 -10.53 -14.60
N VAL A 230 10.25 -10.25 -13.31
CA VAL A 230 10.49 -8.90 -12.78
C VAL A 230 11.96 -8.60 -12.57
N SER A 231 12.81 -9.63 -12.42
CA SER A 231 14.27 -9.49 -12.26
C SER A 231 15.05 -9.63 -13.58
N ASP A 232 14.36 -9.72 -14.72
CA ASP A 232 15.00 -9.89 -16.03
C ASP A 232 15.75 -8.62 -16.43
N ASP A 233 16.98 -8.73 -16.94
CA ASP A 233 17.80 -7.58 -17.35
C ASP A 233 17.12 -6.76 -18.47
N ASP A 234 16.27 -7.39 -19.29
CA ASP A 234 15.48 -6.72 -20.32
C ASP A 234 14.19 -6.11 -19.78
N ALA A 235 13.84 -6.31 -18.50
CA ALA A 235 12.68 -5.67 -17.88
C ALA A 235 12.91 -4.16 -17.69
N SER A 236 11.81 -3.39 -17.69
CA SER A 236 11.90 -1.95 -17.40
C SER A 236 12.32 -1.73 -15.95
N TYR A 237 13.04 -0.65 -15.65
CA TYR A 237 13.44 -0.28 -14.29
C TYR A 237 12.29 -0.37 -13.27
N GLY A 238 11.12 0.21 -13.57
CA GLY A 238 9.98 0.16 -12.64
C GLY A 238 9.43 -1.24 -12.37
N LEU A 239 9.69 -2.21 -13.26
CA LEU A 239 9.39 -3.62 -13.03
C LEU A 239 10.50 -4.31 -12.21
N ASN A 240 11.77 -3.98 -12.45
CA ASN A 240 12.91 -4.41 -11.61
C ASN A 240 12.77 -3.95 -10.16
N CYS A 241 12.19 -2.77 -9.92
CA CYS A 241 11.86 -2.33 -8.57
C CYS A 241 10.82 -3.22 -7.87
N LYS A 242 10.12 -4.11 -8.59
CA LYS A 242 9.16 -5.07 -8.02
C LYS A 242 9.78 -6.40 -7.66
N THR A 243 11.07 -6.61 -7.93
CA THR A 243 11.82 -7.76 -7.42
C THR A 243 11.80 -7.82 -5.89
N GLY A 244 11.99 -6.67 -5.21
CA GLY A 244 11.98 -6.59 -3.74
C GLY A 244 10.70 -7.13 -3.09
N PRO A 245 9.52 -6.56 -3.38
CA PRO A 245 8.25 -7.02 -2.80
C PRO A 245 7.91 -8.47 -3.16
N VAL A 246 8.20 -8.90 -4.40
CA VAL A 246 7.98 -10.29 -4.83
C VAL A 246 8.90 -11.25 -4.08
N ALA A 247 10.17 -10.89 -3.86
CA ALA A 247 11.12 -11.69 -3.10
C ALA A 247 10.72 -11.81 -1.62
N ILE A 248 10.27 -10.71 -1.01
CA ILE A 248 9.70 -10.73 0.35
C ILE A 248 8.52 -11.70 0.41
N ALA A 249 7.55 -11.57 -0.49
CA ALA A 249 6.39 -12.44 -0.54
C ALA A 249 6.78 -13.91 -0.71
N LEU A 250 7.76 -14.21 -1.58
CA LEU A 250 8.30 -15.55 -1.78
C LEU A 250 8.90 -16.12 -0.48
N SER A 251 9.69 -15.33 0.25
CA SER A 251 10.27 -15.75 1.53
C SER A 251 9.22 -15.97 2.62
N LEU A 252 8.14 -15.17 2.62
CA LEU A 252 7.04 -15.26 3.57
C LEU A 252 6.09 -16.43 3.26
N CYS A 253 6.02 -16.86 2.01
CA CYS A 253 5.35 -18.10 1.61
C CYS A 253 6.16 -19.36 1.93
N GLY A 254 7.34 -19.22 2.56
CA GLY A 254 8.15 -20.35 3.03
C GLY A 254 8.98 -21.02 1.93
N TYR A 255 9.35 -20.29 0.87
CA TYR A 255 10.24 -20.82 -0.15
C TYR A 255 11.61 -21.23 0.43
N ALA A 256 12.10 -22.40 0.01
CA ALA A 256 13.37 -22.98 0.44
C ALA A 256 14.14 -23.64 -0.72
N GLY A 257 13.94 -23.12 -1.95
CA GLY A 257 14.54 -23.65 -3.18
C GLY A 257 15.78 -22.89 -3.64
N ASP A 258 16.07 -22.97 -4.93
CA ASP A 258 17.18 -22.26 -5.58
C ASP A 258 16.99 -20.73 -5.50
N VAL A 259 18.03 -20.03 -5.03
CA VAL A 259 18.06 -18.57 -4.86
C VAL A 259 18.89 -17.86 -5.94
N SER A 260 19.38 -18.59 -6.94
CA SER A 260 20.22 -18.06 -8.02
C SER A 260 19.64 -16.82 -8.72
N VAL A 261 18.31 -16.73 -8.83
CA VAL A 261 17.60 -15.56 -9.39
C VAL A 261 17.81 -14.31 -8.53
N LEU A 262 17.75 -14.44 -7.21
CA LEU A 262 17.99 -13.34 -6.28
C LEU A 262 19.46 -12.92 -6.29
N GLU A 263 20.37 -13.91 -6.27
CA GLU A 263 21.82 -13.67 -6.32
C GLU A 263 22.20 -12.93 -7.61
N SER A 264 21.74 -13.41 -8.76
CA SER A 264 22.01 -12.77 -10.07
C SER A 264 21.46 -11.35 -10.12
N PHE A 265 20.26 -11.11 -9.57
CA PHE A 265 19.70 -9.77 -9.51
C PHE A 265 20.55 -8.82 -8.65
N LEU A 266 20.97 -9.27 -7.46
CA LEU A 266 21.82 -8.47 -6.59
C LEU A 266 23.17 -8.18 -7.25
N GLU A 267 23.80 -9.15 -7.91
CA GLU A 267 25.04 -8.94 -8.68
C GLU A 267 24.89 -7.86 -9.75
N SER A 268 23.76 -7.82 -10.46
CA SER A 268 23.49 -6.85 -11.53
C SER A 268 23.14 -5.44 -11.03
N PHE A 269 22.43 -5.32 -9.90
CA PHE A 269 21.79 -4.06 -9.48
C PHE A 269 22.43 -3.42 -8.24
N GLU A 270 23.02 -4.20 -7.33
CA GLU A 270 23.46 -3.71 -6.01
C GLU A 270 24.46 -2.55 -6.13
N TRP A 271 25.44 -2.63 -7.02
CA TRP A 271 26.45 -1.58 -7.15
C TRP A 271 25.92 -0.25 -7.73
N ARG A 272 24.81 -0.27 -8.47
CA ARG A 272 24.19 0.94 -9.07
C ARG A 272 23.16 1.57 -8.16
N TYR A 273 22.51 0.74 -7.34
CA TYR A 273 21.37 1.10 -6.52
C TYR A 273 21.62 0.68 -5.07
N GLU A 274 22.85 0.89 -4.62
CA GLU A 274 23.29 0.44 -3.30
C GLU A 274 22.42 1.07 -2.22
N GLY A 275 21.87 0.20 -1.38
CA GLY A 275 20.96 0.63 -0.32
C GLY A 275 19.58 1.06 -0.79
N ALA A 276 19.23 0.97 -2.07
CA ALA A 276 17.86 1.24 -2.53
C ALA A 276 16.86 0.24 -1.93
N GLN A 277 15.64 0.68 -1.63
CA GLN A 277 14.62 -0.13 -0.97
C GLN A 277 14.45 -1.51 -1.61
N PHE A 278 14.21 -1.59 -2.92
CA PHE A 278 13.96 -2.86 -3.61
C PHE A 278 15.18 -3.81 -3.59
N VAL A 279 16.40 -3.27 -3.55
CA VAL A 279 17.63 -4.06 -3.39
C VAL A 279 17.70 -4.63 -1.98
N MET A 280 17.37 -3.82 -0.97
CA MET A 280 17.40 -4.24 0.43
C MET A 280 16.26 -5.20 0.81
N GLU A 281 15.07 -5.05 0.22
CA GLU A 281 13.99 -6.01 0.29
C GLU A 281 14.40 -7.37 -0.31
N THR A 282 15.08 -7.34 -1.46
CA THR A 282 15.63 -8.55 -2.12
C THR A 282 16.69 -9.21 -1.23
N ARG A 283 17.58 -8.42 -0.63
CA ARG A 283 18.62 -8.91 0.28
C ARG A 283 18.05 -9.50 1.56
N TYR A 284 17.05 -8.82 2.16
CA TYR A 284 16.30 -9.36 3.29
C TYR A 284 15.71 -10.73 2.94
N ALA A 285 15.02 -10.85 1.81
CA ALA A 285 14.43 -12.12 1.38
C ALA A 285 15.49 -13.22 1.22
N LEU A 286 16.65 -12.90 0.63
CA LEU A 286 17.77 -13.83 0.48
C LEU A 286 18.29 -14.31 1.84
N TRP A 287 18.53 -13.41 2.80
CA TRP A 287 18.93 -13.79 4.17
C TRP A 287 17.87 -14.66 4.85
N MET A 288 16.59 -14.37 4.66
CA MET A 288 15.51 -15.15 5.25
C MET A 288 15.41 -16.57 4.67
N ILE A 289 15.57 -16.71 3.34
CA ILE A 289 15.55 -18.02 2.65
C ILE A 289 16.77 -18.85 3.04
N ASN A 290 17.96 -18.24 3.05
CA ASN A 290 19.22 -18.93 3.39
C ASN A 290 19.43 -19.10 4.90
N ARG A 291 18.59 -18.46 5.73
CA ARG A 291 18.76 -18.39 7.20
C ARG A 291 20.11 -17.76 7.58
N ASP A 292 20.55 -16.77 6.81
CA ASP A 292 21.88 -16.16 6.88
C ASP A 292 21.88 -14.89 7.74
N ALA A 293 21.92 -15.09 9.07
CA ALA A 293 22.04 -13.98 10.00
C ALA A 293 23.44 -13.34 9.98
N ASP A 294 24.47 -14.11 9.63
CA ASP A 294 25.86 -13.65 9.58
C ASP A 294 26.05 -12.64 8.44
N GLY A 295 25.43 -12.90 7.27
CA GLY A 295 25.39 -11.95 6.16
C GLY A 295 24.66 -10.65 6.50
N ALA A 296 23.52 -10.73 7.19
CA ALA A 296 22.80 -9.55 7.67
C ALA A 296 23.65 -8.74 8.67
N ALA A 297 24.33 -9.41 9.60
CA ALA A 297 25.23 -8.78 10.55
C ALA A 297 26.46 -8.16 9.88
N ALA A 298 27.05 -8.83 8.89
CA ALA A 298 28.18 -8.30 8.13
C ALA A 298 27.79 -7.01 7.38
N PHE A 299 26.60 -6.97 6.79
CA PHE A 299 26.06 -5.77 6.16
C PHE A 299 25.91 -4.64 7.17
N LEU A 300 25.35 -4.93 8.36
CA LEU A 300 25.14 -3.93 9.40
C LEU A 300 26.46 -3.43 10.03
N GLN A 301 27.49 -4.29 10.08
CA GLN A 301 28.81 -3.98 10.61
C GLN A 301 29.66 -3.12 9.66
N ASN A 302 29.42 -3.18 8.35
CA ASN A 302 30.17 -2.39 7.38
C ASN A 302 29.85 -0.89 7.54
N PRO A 303 30.82 -0.03 7.90
CA PRO A 303 30.57 1.41 8.06
C PRO A 303 30.28 2.13 6.74
N GLU A 304 30.61 1.53 5.58
CA GLU A 304 30.28 2.08 4.27
C GLU A 304 28.78 1.97 3.95
N ASN A 305 28.07 1.04 4.62
CA ASN A 305 26.63 0.91 4.49
C ASN A 305 25.93 1.95 5.37
N THR A 306 25.20 2.87 4.73
CA THR A 306 24.50 3.99 5.41
C THR A 306 23.00 4.03 5.15
N LYS A 307 22.50 3.26 4.18
CA LYS A 307 21.12 3.32 3.70
C LYS A 307 20.37 2.03 3.99
N ASN A 308 19.09 2.19 4.33
CA ASN A 308 18.13 1.12 4.55
C ASN A 308 18.68 -0.02 5.44
N LEU A 309 19.48 0.34 6.45
CA LEU A 309 20.08 -0.56 7.44
C LEU A 309 19.00 -1.30 8.24
N SER A 310 17.82 -0.70 8.30
CA SER A 310 16.59 -1.22 8.87
C SER A 310 16.24 -2.64 8.39
N TYR A 311 16.50 -3.00 7.12
CA TYR A 311 16.23 -4.35 6.61
C TYR A 311 17.19 -5.40 7.17
N ALA A 312 18.47 -5.04 7.37
CA ALA A 312 19.44 -5.93 7.99
C ALA A 312 19.13 -6.16 9.48
N ALA A 313 18.78 -5.09 10.21
CA ALA A 313 18.31 -5.18 11.59
C ALA A 313 17.06 -6.07 11.70
N CYS A 314 16.10 -5.88 10.80
CA CYS A 314 14.89 -6.68 10.70
C CYS A 314 15.18 -8.17 10.47
N ALA A 315 16.07 -8.51 9.53
CA ALA A 315 16.48 -9.90 9.30
C ALA A 315 17.12 -10.54 10.54
N ILE A 316 17.98 -9.81 11.27
CA ILE A 316 18.60 -10.28 12.52
C ILE A 316 17.52 -10.63 13.57
N ALA A 317 16.51 -9.78 13.74
CA ALA A 317 15.38 -10.06 14.64
C ALA A 317 14.54 -11.25 14.17
N ASP A 318 14.16 -11.29 12.90
CA ASP A 318 13.30 -12.34 12.33
C ASP A 318 13.98 -13.72 12.26
N LEU A 319 15.31 -13.76 12.28
CA LEU A 319 16.11 -14.98 12.39
C LEU A 319 16.42 -15.37 13.84
N ASP A 320 16.04 -14.56 14.83
CA ASP A 320 16.38 -14.74 16.25
C ASP A 320 17.88 -14.84 16.53
N ALA A 321 18.66 -13.99 15.87
CA ALA A 321 20.11 -14.00 15.94
C ALA A 321 20.63 -13.15 17.12
N LYS A 322 20.28 -13.54 18.35
CA LYS A 322 20.58 -12.82 19.60
C LYS A 322 22.06 -12.50 19.82
N GLN A 323 22.96 -13.30 19.25
CA GLN A 323 24.40 -13.04 19.30
C GLN A 323 24.79 -11.68 18.71
N TYR A 324 23.97 -11.10 17.84
CA TYR A 324 24.20 -9.79 17.21
C TYR A 324 23.56 -8.61 17.94
N LEU A 325 22.91 -8.83 19.08
CA LEU A 325 22.35 -7.73 19.89
C LEU A 325 23.38 -6.62 20.18
N PRO A 326 24.64 -6.91 20.59
CA PRO A 326 25.63 -5.85 20.82
C PRO A 326 25.95 -5.02 19.57
N LEU A 327 25.94 -5.64 18.38
CA LEU A 327 26.17 -4.95 17.12
C LEU A 327 24.98 -4.03 16.78
N VAL A 328 23.75 -4.52 16.96
CA VAL A 328 22.53 -3.73 16.74
C VAL A 328 22.50 -2.53 17.71
N GLU A 329 22.81 -2.74 18.98
CA GLU A 329 22.90 -1.67 19.99
C GLU A 329 23.98 -0.63 19.64
N GLN A 330 25.13 -1.09 19.14
CA GLN A 330 26.20 -0.22 18.68
C GLN A 330 25.74 0.65 17.50
N ARG A 331 25.16 0.04 16.46
CA ARG A 331 24.76 0.76 15.25
C ARG A 331 23.57 1.68 15.49
N PHE A 332 22.67 1.33 16.39
CA PHE A 332 21.55 2.19 16.80
C PHE A 332 22.02 3.59 17.27
N ALA A 333 23.20 3.68 17.89
CA ALA A 333 23.75 4.96 18.33
C ALA A 333 24.09 5.92 17.18
N ASP A 334 24.27 5.39 15.97
CA ASP A 334 24.61 6.15 14.76
C ASP A 334 23.37 6.46 13.89
N ILE A 335 22.18 5.97 14.26
CA ILE A 335 20.94 6.16 13.49
C ILE A 335 20.26 7.47 13.88
N ASP A 336 20.11 8.37 12.92
CA ASP A 336 19.43 9.67 13.08
C ASP A 336 18.00 9.67 12.54
N LYS A 337 17.69 8.85 11.53
CA LYS A 337 16.36 8.80 10.91
C LYS A 337 15.29 8.23 11.87
N PRO A 338 14.19 8.95 12.15
CA PRO A 338 13.19 8.54 13.14
C PRO A 338 12.56 7.15 12.88
N VAL A 339 12.22 6.83 11.64
CA VAL A 339 11.63 5.53 11.29
C VAL A 339 12.63 4.40 11.53
N ALA A 340 13.88 4.58 11.10
CA ALA A 340 14.93 3.60 11.34
C ALA A 340 15.21 3.43 12.85
N GLN A 341 15.15 4.51 13.64
CA GLN A 341 15.25 4.38 15.09
C GLN A 341 14.16 3.48 15.67
N GLU A 342 12.92 3.57 15.20
CA GLU A 342 11.83 2.68 15.64
C GLU A 342 12.08 1.23 15.23
N VAL A 343 12.61 0.99 14.02
CA VAL A 343 13.04 -0.34 13.56
C VAL A 343 14.11 -0.92 14.48
N PHE A 344 15.16 -0.16 14.80
CA PHE A 344 16.25 -0.63 15.68
C PHE A 344 15.77 -0.85 17.12
N LYS A 345 14.89 0.02 17.65
CA LYS A 345 14.28 -0.18 18.98
C LYS A 345 13.49 -1.48 19.05
N GLU A 346 12.65 -1.74 18.05
CA GLU A 346 11.89 -3.00 17.96
C GLU A 346 12.82 -4.20 17.79
N THR A 347 13.86 -4.10 16.97
CA THR A 347 14.89 -5.14 16.81
C THR A 347 15.53 -5.48 18.15
N ILE A 348 15.98 -4.47 18.90
CA ILE A 348 16.61 -4.64 20.22
C ILE A 348 15.63 -5.28 21.22
N ALA A 349 14.37 -4.82 21.25
CA ALA A 349 13.35 -5.37 22.13
C ALA A 349 13.10 -6.86 21.83
N ARG A 350 12.90 -7.20 20.55
CA ARG A 350 12.72 -8.58 20.07
C ARG A 350 13.88 -9.48 20.44
N LEU A 351 15.11 -9.08 20.14
CA LEU A 351 16.30 -9.88 20.44
C LEU A 351 16.50 -10.13 21.95
N ARG A 352 16.05 -9.20 22.81
CA ARG A 352 16.09 -9.37 24.27
C ARG A 352 15.02 -10.36 24.75
N ASP A 353 13.80 -10.22 24.25
CA ASP A 353 12.62 -10.83 24.88
C ASP A 353 12.12 -12.11 24.19
N GLN A 354 12.29 -12.24 22.88
CA GLN A 354 11.77 -13.38 22.13
C GLN A 354 12.52 -14.66 22.51
N THR A 355 11.88 -15.83 22.42
CA THR A 355 12.51 -17.11 22.80
C THR A 355 12.83 -18.02 21.62
N SER A 356 12.31 -17.66 20.44
CA SER A 356 12.51 -18.34 19.17
C SER A 356 12.26 -17.33 18.04
N ALA A 357 12.67 -17.70 16.82
CA ALA A 357 12.27 -16.98 15.61
C ALA A 357 10.74 -16.82 15.54
N PRO A 358 10.23 -15.62 15.17
CA PRO A 358 8.81 -15.37 15.06
C PRO A 358 8.17 -16.25 13.99
N ALA A 359 6.87 -16.52 14.14
CA ALA A 359 6.08 -17.13 13.06
C ALA A 359 6.11 -16.22 11.82
N LEU A 360 5.86 -16.78 10.63
CA LEU A 360 5.89 -16.03 9.37
C LEU A 360 5.04 -14.74 9.45
N SER A 361 3.80 -14.85 9.96
CA SER A 361 2.86 -13.75 10.13
C SER A 361 3.22 -12.73 11.22
N GLU A 362 4.21 -13.02 12.05
CA GLU A 362 4.66 -12.16 13.17
C GLU A 362 6.02 -11.52 12.89
N ARG A 363 6.59 -11.79 11.70
CA ARG A 363 7.85 -11.21 11.27
C ARG A 363 7.78 -9.69 11.25
N MET A 364 8.86 -9.09 11.69
CA MET A 364 9.04 -7.66 11.83
C MET A 364 8.95 -6.93 10.49
N ILE A 365 9.23 -7.60 9.36
CA ILE A 365 9.08 -7.02 8.01
C ILE A 365 7.66 -6.51 7.73
N TYR A 366 6.63 -7.11 8.33
CA TYR A 366 5.25 -6.64 8.19
C TYR A 366 5.02 -5.26 8.83
N LEU A 367 5.89 -4.83 9.74
CA LEU A 367 5.77 -3.55 10.44
C LEU A 367 6.27 -2.35 9.62
N PHE A 368 6.93 -2.58 8.48
CA PHE A 368 7.29 -1.51 7.53
C PHE A 368 6.05 -0.91 6.83
N GLY A 369 4.97 -1.70 6.70
CA GLY A 369 3.72 -1.31 6.03
C GLY A 369 3.81 -1.29 4.51
N GLU A 370 2.66 -1.06 3.86
CA GLU A 370 2.57 -0.76 2.43
C GLU A 370 2.06 0.69 2.28
N THR A 371 2.73 1.49 1.45
CA THR A 371 2.32 2.86 1.11
C THR A 371 1.25 2.85 0.02
N ASP A 372 0.02 2.39 0.32
CA ASP A 372 -1.10 2.70 -0.56
C ASP A 372 -1.66 4.08 -0.19
N ARG A 373 -1.44 5.05 -1.08
CA ARG A 373 -2.06 6.39 -1.01
C ARG A 373 -3.58 6.30 -0.87
N THR A 374 -4.21 5.20 -1.29
CA THR A 374 -5.64 4.91 -1.08
C THR A 374 -5.97 4.52 0.35
N GLU A 375 -5.14 3.74 1.05
CA GLU A 375 -5.34 3.45 2.49
C GLU A 375 -5.32 4.76 3.27
N VAL A 376 -4.36 5.64 2.97
CA VAL A 376 -4.28 7.00 3.54
C VAL A 376 -5.49 7.86 3.17
N LEU A 377 -5.99 7.76 1.92
CA LEU A 377 -7.18 8.49 1.48
C LEU A 377 -8.52 7.92 2.02
N LEU A 378 -8.52 6.69 2.53
CA LEU A 378 -9.68 6.01 3.13
C LEU A 378 -9.64 6.04 4.67
N GLY A 379 -8.84 6.93 5.27
CA GLY A 379 -8.70 7.06 6.72
C GLY A 379 -7.97 5.89 7.40
N GLY A 380 -7.32 5.04 6.61
CA GLY A 380 -6.29 4.16 7.12
C GLY A 380 -5.11 4.99 7.58
N ASP A 381 -4.71 4.81 8.83
CA ASP A 381 -3.37 5.20 9.25
C ASP A 381 -2.35 4.57 8.30
N TYR A 382 -1.21 5.23 8.10
CA TYR A 382 -0.04 4.58 7.52
C TYR A 382 0.12 3.20 8.17
N SER A 383 -0.01 2.13 7.40
CA SER A 383 -0.10 0.77 7.97
C SER A 383 1.23 0.28 8.54
N GLY A 384 2.33 0.97 8.23
CA GLY A 384 3.63 0.68 8.82
C GLY A 384 3.76 1.23 10.23
N GLU A 385 3.71 0.32 11.20
CA GLU A 385 3.80 0.64 12.61
C GLU A 385 5.04 1.48 12.95
N PHE A 386 6.17 1.28 12.26
CA PHE A 386 7.39 2.07 12.51
C PHE A 386 7.22 3.55 12.22
N TYR A 387 6.55 3.90 11.13
CA TYR A 387 6.27 5.29 10.80
C TYR A 387 5.26 5.89 11.79
N SER A 388 4.20 5.16 12.11
CA SER A 388 3.17 5.63 13.05
C SER A 388 3.76 5.89 14.43
N ARG A 389 4.67 5.03 14.91
CA ARG A 389 5.44 5.25 16.15
C ARG A 389 6.39 6.44 16.03
N ALA A 390 7.12 6.56 14.92
CA ALA A 390 8.04 7.67 14.69
C ALA A 390 7.30 9.03 14.68
N LYS A 391 6.18 9.11 13.96
CA LYS A 391 5.33 10.30 13.89
C LYS A 391 4.77 10.69 15.26
N ALA A 392 4.33 9.71 16.04
CA ALA A 392 3.87 9.94 17.41
C ALA A 392 5.01 10.44 18.33
N ALA A 393 6.23 9.94 18.14
CA ALA A 393 7.41 10.37 18.89
C ALA A 393 7.86 11.80 18.54
N SER A 394 7.65 12.23 17.29
CA SER A 394 7.98 13.58 16.80
C SER A 394 6.87 14.63 17.08
N LEU A 395 5.95 14.39 18.01
CA LEU A 395 4.84 15.29 18.36
C LEU A 395 3.96 15.73 17.16
N GLY A 396 3.93 14.95 16.08
CA GLY A 396 3.15 15.26 14.88
C GLY A 396 3.85 16.15 13.85
N GLU A 397 5.14 16.46 14.01
CA GLU A 397 5.94 17.11 12.96
C GLU A 397 5.93 16.26 11.67
N THR A 398 5.94 16.92 10.51
CA THR A 398 5.98 16.25 9.21
C THR A 398 7.32 15.52 9.08
N ILE A 399 7.29 14.18 9.13
CA ILE A 399 8.43 13.35 8.76
C ILE A 399 8.48 13.34 7.23
N ILE A 400 9.34 14.20 6.66
CA ILE A 400 9.50 14.35 5.19
C ILE A 400 10.29 13.16 4.59
N ASP A 401 11.09 12.46 5.39
CA ASP A 401 11.88 11.32 4.94
C ASP A 401 11.18 9.99 5.20
N PHE A 402 10.66 9.39 4.13
CA PHE A 402 10.03 8.07 4.13
C PHE A 402 11.05 6.92 4.21
N THR A 403 12.33 7.22 4.03
CA THR A 403 13.40 6.24 3.85
C THR A 403 14.73 6.83 4.31
N GLU A 404 15.67 5.99 4.71
CA GLU A 404 17.10 6.34 4.72
C GLU A 404 17.61 6.52 3.26
N GLU A 405 16.92 7.28 2.40
CA GLU A 405 17.35 7.56 1.01
C GLU A 405 17.47 9.08 0.76
N ASP A 406 18.73 9.50 0.62
CA ASP A 406 19.30 10.64 -0.10
C ASP A 406 18.48 11.93 -0.30
N ASP A 407 18.92 12.93 0.47
CA ASP A 407 19.21 14.27 -0.03
C ASP A 407 20.36 14.17 -1.06
N ASP A 408 20.07 13.74 -2.28
CA ASP A 408 20.91 13.98 -3.45
C ASP A 408 20.02 14.01 -4.70
N SER A 409 19.31 15.14 -4.84
CA SER A 409 18.98 15.67 -6.16
C SER A 409 20.30 15.97 -6.89
N ALA A 410 20.86 14.97 -7.55
CA ALA A 410 21.86 15.15 -8.58
C ALA A 410 21.24 14.73 -9.92
N ASP A 411 20.75 15.76 -10.63
CA ASP A 411 20.49 15.79 -12.07
C ASP A 411 21.30 14.75 -12.86
N ILE A 412 20.67 13.70 -13.41
CA ILE A 412 21.19 13.01 -14.59
C ILE A 412 20.03 12.51 -15.48
N PHE A 413 19.64 13.39 -16.40
CA PHE A 413 19.08 13.20 -17.76
C PHE A 413 17.96 12.20 -18.06
#